data_AF-X1AUS9-F1
#
_entry.id   AF-X1AUS9-F1
#
_cell.length_a   1.000
_cell.length_b   1.000
_cell.length_c   1.000
_cell.angle_alpha   90.00
_cell.angle_beta   90.00
_cell.angle_gamma   90.00
#
_symmetry.space_group_name_H-M   'P 1'
#
loop_
_entity.id
_entity.type
_entity.pdbx_description
1 polymer ?
#
loop_
_entity_poly.entity_id
_entity_poly.type
_entity_poly.pdbx_seq_one_letter_code
_entity_poly.pdbx_strand_id
1 'polypeptide(L)'
;TTMAETRQDFLIPFAEVLDIHPRMPPEPFGILVKYEGEEECYAFSAWGYILGQGHKVEDWKLGIGKHVVEVELIYSGKGIVKKKFLIVNQDTQANSVEIVKHQTSETM
;
A
#
# COMPACT_ATOMS: atom_id res chain seq x y z
N THR A 1 0.36 4.47 -52.39
CA THR A 1 0.68 3.78 -51.14
C THR A 1 -0.47 3.98 -50.18
N THR A 2 -1.31 2.96 -50.04
CA THR A 2 -2.52 3.01 -49.21
C THR A 2 -2.13 2.71 -47.77
N MET A 3 -2.20 3.70 -46.88
CA MET A 3 -2.03 3.49 -45.45
C MET A 3 -3.26 2.74 -44.92
N ALA A 4 -3.08 1.50 -44.48
CA ALA A 4 -4.08 0.76 -43.75
C ALA A 4 -4.00 1.17 -42.27
N GLU A 5 -5.04 1.82 -41.74
CA GLU A 5 -5.20 2.04 -40.30
C GLU A 5 -5.43 0.69 -39.61
N THR A 6 -4.48 0.26 -38.78
CA THR A 6 -4.69 -0.81 -37.83
C THR A 6 -5.53 -0.27 -36.66
N ARG A 7 -6.65 -0.93 -36.37
CA ARG A 7 -7.43 -0.68 -35.14
C ARG A 7 -6.52 -0.98 -33.95
N GLN A 8 -6.04 0.07 -33.30
CA GLN A 8 -5.22 -0.04 -32.12
C GLN A 8 -6.15 -0.38 -30.96
N ASP A 9 -5.97 -1.55 -30.36
CA ASP A 9 -6.73 -1.98 -29.17
C ASP A 9 -6.35 -1.08 -27.99
N PHE A 10 -7.02 0.07 -27.87
CA PHE A 10 -6.91 0.90 -26.69
C PHE A 10 -7.56 0.16 -25.52
N LEU A 11 -6.75 -0.34 -24.60
CA LEU A 11 -7.20 -0.76 -23.28
C LEU A 11 -7.75 0.48 -22.56
N ILE A 12 -9.06 0.67 -22.58
CA ILE A 12 -9.73 1.68 -21.76
C ILE A 12 -9.68 1.17 -20.33
N PRO A 13 -8.95 1.82 -19.41
CA PRO A 13 -8.95 1.39 -18.02
C PRO A 13 -10.37 1.51 -17.47
N PHE A 14 -10.95 0.39 -17.08
CA PHE A 14 -12.18 0.35 -16.30
C PHE A 14 -11.80 0.74 -14.87
N ALA A 15 -12.12 1.98 -14.48
CA ALA A 15 -11.96 2.43 -13.11
C ALA A 15 -13.26 2.11 -12.35
N GLU A 16 -13.19 1.19 -11.40
CA GLU A 16 -14.22 1.03 -10.39
C GLU A 16 -13.94 2.02 -9.27
N VAL A 17 -14.91 2.90 -8.97
CA VAL A 17 -14.82 3.81 -7.83
C VAL A 17 -15.14 2.99 -6.58
N LEU A 18 -14.11 2.52 -5.89
CA LEU A 18 -14.26 2.13 -4.50
C LEU A 18 -14.38 3.41 -3.68
N ASP A 19 -15.52 3.59 -3.00
CA ASP A 19 -15.68 4.68 -2.03
C ASP A 19 -14.78 4.41 -0.82
N ILE A 20 -13.56 4.94 -0.90
CA ILE A 20 -12.65 5.02 0.22
C ILE A 20 -13.22 6.10 1.12
N HIS A 21 -13.70 5.73 2.31
CA HIS A 21 -14.23 6.68 3.28
C HIS A 21 -13.12 7.11 4.25
N PRO A 22 -12.36 8.19 3.98
CA PRO A 22 -11.47 8.76 4.97
C PRO A 22 -12.33 9.33 6.08
N ARG A 23 -12.45 8.59 7.20
CA ARG A 23 -13.04 8.98 8.52
C ARG A 23 -13.42 7.80 9.43
N MET A 24 -13.22 6.55 9.04
CA MET A 24 -13.38 5.41 9.95
C MET A 24 -12.04 4.72 10.16
N PRO A 25 -11.42 4.82 11.34
CA PRO A 25 -10.44 3.85 11.79
C PRO A 25 -11.09 2.46 11.80
N PRO A 26 -10.45 1.42 11.23
CA PRO A 26 -9.16 1.41 10.54
C PRO A 26 -9.28 1.76 9.04
N GLU A 27 -8.21 2.30 8.45
CA GLU A 27 -8.16 2.54 6.99
C GLU A 27 -8.45 1.22 6.23
N PRO A 28 -9.37 1.22 5.24
CA PRO A 28 -9.88 -0.01 4.65
C PRO A 28 -8.84 -0.78 3.82
N PHE A 29 -7.78 -0.12 3.37
CA PHE A 29 -6.64 -0.72 2.68
C PHE A 29 -5.43 0.22 2.82
N GLY A 30 -4.22 -0.33 2.79
CA GLY A 30 -2.97 0.42 2.73
C GLY A 30 -2.17 0.01 1.49
N ILE A 31 -1.59 0.99 0.79
CA ILE A 31 -0.72 0.76 -0.38
C ILE A 31 0.72 1.05 0.06
N LEU A 32 1.69 0.21 -0.29
CA LEU A 32 3.10 0.57 -0.15
C LEU A 32 3.60 1.15 -1.47
N VAL A 33 4.26 2.29 -1.40
CA VAL A 33 4.83 3.00 -2.55
C VAL A 33 6.33 3.07 -2.38
N LYS A 34 7.06 2.53 -3.37
CA LYS A 34 8.52 2.59 -3.47
C LYS A 34 8.90 3.32 -4.75
N TYR A 35 9.80 4.29 -4.63
CA TYR A 35 10.37 5.01 -5.76
C TYR A 35 11.79 4.51 -6.03
N GLU A 36 12.12 4.38 -7.31
CA GLU A 36 13.47 4.04 -7.76
C GLU A 36 14.46 5.11 -7.30
N GLY A 37 15.55 4.71 -6.64
CA GLY A 37 16.58 5.59 -6.14
C GLY A 37 16.33 6.17 -4.74
N GLU A 38 15.15 5.94 -4.14
CA GLU A 38 14.85 6.38 -2.77
C GLU A 38 15.13 5.26 -1.77
N GLU A 39 15.75 5.58 -0.64
CA GLU A 39 16.00 4.59 0.42
C GLU A 39 14.69 4.15 1.07
N GLU A 40 13.68 5.01 1.06
CA GLU A 40 12.46 4.80 1.82
C GLU A 40 11.32 4.29 0.92
N CYS A 41 10.44 3.50 1.52
CA CYS A 41 9.10 3.30 0.99
C CYS A 41 8.10 3.97 1.94
N TYR A 42 6.95 4.34 1.39
CA TYR A 42 5.89 5.02 2.12
C TYR A 42 4.66 4.13 2.11
N ALA A 43 4.07 3.91 3.28
CA ALA A 43 2.71 3.43 3.32
C ALA A 43 1.77 4.61 2.96
N PHE A 44 0.79 4.35 2.11
CA PHE A 44 -0.21 5.30 1.66
C PHE A 44 -1.24 5.53 2.76
N SER A 45 -1.46 6.80 3.08
CA SER A 45 -2.63 7.24 3.84
C SER A 45 -3.38 8.31 3.04
N ALA A 46 -4.70 8.13 2.92
CA ALA A 46 -5.57 9.14 2.29
C ALA A 46 -5.55 10.49 3.05
N TRP A 47 -5.20 10.46 4.35
CA TRP A 47 -5.06 11.67 5.16
C TRP A 47 -3.92 12.57 4.70
N GLY A 48 -2.86 12.01 4.14
CA GLY A 48 -1.75 12.80 3.61
C GLY A 48 -2.20 13.79 2.54
N TYR A 49 -3.13 13.40 1.66
CA TYR A 49 -3.71 14.31 0.67
C TYR A 49 -4.62 15.37 1.28
N ILE A 50 -5.43 15.01 2.29
CA ILE A 50 -6.34 15.94 2.98
C ILE A 50 -5.54 17.01 3.74
N LEU A 51 -4.41 16.63 4.34
CA LEU A 51 -3.55 17.49 5.14
C LEU A 51 -2.45 18.21 4.33
N GLY A 52 -2.43 18.04 3.00
CA GLY A 52 -1.47 18.71 2.11
C GLY A 52 -0.06 18.10 2.10
N GLN A 53 0.15 16.94 2.71
CA GLN A 53 1.41 16.19 2.74
C GLN A 53 1.58 15.24 1.53
N GLY A 54 0.51 15.01 0.77
CA GLY A 54 0.50 14.09 -0.37
C GLY A 54 0.59 12.63 0.08
N HIS A 55 1.31 11.79 -0.68
CA HIS A 55 1.48 10.36 -0.35
C HIS A 55 2.74 10.06 0.46
N LYS A 56 3.67 11.02 0.62
CA LYS A 56 4.90 10.87 1.42
C LYS A 56 4.66 11.38 2.84
N VAL A 57 3.86 10.64 3.59
CA VAL A 57 3.58 10.95 5.00
C VAL A 57 4.76 10.49 5.85
N GLU A 58 5.39 11.41 6.59
CA GLU A 58 6.60 11.12 7.38
C GLU A 58 6.37 10.03 8.43
N ASP A 59 5.20 10.01 9.09
CA ASP A 59 4.85 8.97 10.08
C ASP A 59 4.74 7.56 9.46
N TRP A 60 4.64 7.48 8.12
CA TRP A 60 4.46 6.24 7.35
C TRP A 60 5.70 5.92 6.49
N LYS A 61 6.81 6.59 6.77
CA LYS A 61 8.10 6.43 6.11
C LYS A 61 8.85 5.21 6.66
N LEU A 62 9.22 4.30 5.77
CA LEU A 62 9.91 3.05 6.10
C LEU A 62 11.24 3.00 5.35
N GLY A 63 12.34 3.29 6.06
CA GLY A 63 13.69 3.19 5.50
C GLY A 63 14.11 1.76 5.13
N ILE A 64 15.33 1.59 4.62
CA ILE A 64 15.90 0.26 4.37
C ILE A 64 15.94 -0.54 5.68
N GLY A 65 15.40 -1.75 5.67
CA GLY A 65 15.32 -2.61 6.84
C GLY A 65 14.01 -3.38 6.96
N LYS A 66 13.76 -3.85 8.19
CA LYS A 66 12.64 -4.72 8.54
C LYS A 66 11.66 -3.97 9.45
N HIS A 67 10.40 -3.89 9.03
CA HIS A 67 9.36 -3.12 9.71
C HIS A 67 8.16 -4.01 10.01
N VAL A 68 7.74 -4.07 11.27
CA VAL A 68 6.55 -4.82 11.66
C VAL A 68 5.33 -3.92 11.51
N VAL A 69 4.34 -4.39 10.75
CA VAL A 69 3.06 -3.71 10.55
C VAL A 69 1.94 -4.52 11.16
N GLU A 70 1.15 -3.89 12.03
CA GLU A 70 -0.08 -4.45 12.58
C GLU A 70 -1.27 -3.90 11.80
N VAL A 71 -2.07 -4.82 11.24
CA VAL A 71 -3.32 -4.51 10.56
C VAL A 71 -4.46 -4.98 11.44
N GLU A 72 -5.37 -4.06 11.76
CA GLU A 72 -6.59 -4.34 12.49
C GLU A 72 -7.76 -4.27 11.51
N LEU A 73 -8.58 -5.32 11.48
CA LEU A 73 -9.77 -5.41 10.66
C LEU A 73 -10.98 -5.45 11.58
N ILE A 74 -11.78 -4.39 11.54
CA ILE A 74 -12.98 -4.24 12.36
C ILE A 74 -14.20 -4.53 11.48
N TYR A 75 -14.98 -5.55 11.86
CA TYR A 75 -16.24 -5.87 11.19
C TYR A 75 -17.41 -5.42 12.05
N SER A 76 -18.36 -4.70 11.46
CA SER A 76 -19.61 -4.30 12.12
C SER A 76 -20.29 -5.52 12.77
N GLY A 77 -20.32 -5.54 14.10
CA GLY A 77 -21.00 -6.55 14.91
C GLY A 77 -20.30 -7.91 15.07
N LYS A 78 -19.09 -8.12 14.54
CA LYS A 78 -18.42 -9.45 14.53
C LYS A 78 -17.01 -9.49 15.14
N GLY A 79 -16.54 -8.37 15.70
CA GLY A 79 -15.28 -8.32 16.45
C GLY A 79 -14.09 -7.80 15.64
N ILE A 80 -12.91 -7.91 16.26
CA ILE A 80 -11.65 -7.34 15.79
C ILE A 80 -10.71 -8.49 15.41
N VAL A 81 -10.17 -8.46 14.19
CA VAL A 81 -9.10 -9.37 13.76
C VAL A 81 -7.80 -8.59 13.63
N LYS A 82 -6.77 -9.00 14.37
CA LYS A 82 -5.43 -8.42 14.27
C LYS A 82 -4.50 -9.35 13.51
N LYS A 83 -3.76 -8.81 12.56
CA LYS A 83 -2.72 -9.52 11.80
C LYS A 83 -1.44 -8.71 11.81
N LYS A 84 -0.31 -9.42 11.88
CA LYS A 84 1.01 -8.81 11.78
C LYS A 84 1.69 -9.25 10.48
N PHE A 85 2.32 -8.30 9.84
CA PHE A 85 3.13 -8.49 8.64
C PHE A 85 4.51 -7.91 8.91
N LEU A 86 5.50 -8.42 8.20
CA LEU A 86 6.84 -7.88 8.18
C LEU A 86 7.08 -7.33 6.77
N ILE A 87 7.34 -6.03 6.69
CA ILE A 87 7.78 -5.36 5.48
C ILE A 87 9.30 -5.38 5.48
N VAL A 88 9.91 -5.83 4.39
CA VAL A 88 11.35 -5.83 4.20
C VAL A 88 11.65 -4.91 3.03
N ASN A 89 12.20 -3.73 3.30
CA ASN A 89 12.70 -2.79 2.28
C ASN A 89 14.20 -3.03 2.12
N GLN A 90 14.62 -3.62 1.01
CA GLN A 90 15.97 -4.20 0.89
C GLN A 90 17.00 -3.21 0.37
N ASP A 91 16.63 -2.37 -0.60
CA ASP A 91 17.54 -1.40 -1.24
C ASP A 91 16.77 -0.22 -1.85
N THR A 92 17.36 0.51 -2.80
CA THR A 92 16.75 1.67 -3.47
C THR A 92 15.93 1.34 -4.72
N GLN A 93 15.88 0.09 -5.18
CA GLN A 93 15.14 -0.31 -6.38
C GLN A 93 13.63 -0.33 -6.13
N ALA A 94 12.84 -0.06 -7.17
CA ALA A 94 11.37 -0.01 -7.08
C ALA A 94 10.72 -1.34 -6.67
N ASN A 95 11.39 -2.47 -6.94
CA ASN A 95 10.89 -3.83 -6.69
C ASN A 95 11.52 -4.51 -5.45
N SER A 96 12.21 -3.76 -4.59
CA SER A 96 12.97 -4.33 -3.46
C SER A 96 12.21 -4.36 -2.13
N VAL A 97 10.88 -4.21 -2.19
CA VAL A 97 10.01 -4.28 -1.01
C VAL A 97 9.24 -5.60 -1.01
N GLU A 98 9.40 -6.37 0.06
CA GLU A 98 8.68 -7.62 0.28
C GLU A 98 7.73 -7.50 1.49
N ILE A 99 6.56 -8.15 1.38
CA ILE A 99 5.62 -8.31 2.49
C ILE A 99 5.57 -9.78 2.86
N VAL A 100 6.03 -10.13 4.05
CA VAL A 100 5.99 -11.49 4.58
C VAL A 100 5.05 -11.57 5.79
N LYS A 101 4.40 -12.73 5.97
CA LYS A 101 3.60 -12.97 7.19
C LYS A 101 4.54 -12.96 8.39
N HIS A 102 4.20 -12.18 9.41
CA HIS A 102 4.93 -12.23 10.66
C HIS A 102 4.57 -13.55 11.36
N GLN A 103 5.47 -14.52 11.35
CA GLN A 103 5.27 -15.76 12.10
C GLN A 103 5.35 -15.42 13.59
N THR A 104 4.21 -15.36 14.24
CA THR A 104 4.16 -15.40 15.69
C THR A 104 4.38 -16.85 16.10
N SER A 105 5.55 -17.18 16.63
CA SER A 105 5.75 -18.46 17.31
C SER A 105 4.83 -18.47 18.52
N GLU A 106 3.66 -19.11 18.41
CA GLU A 106 2.87 -19.53 19.57
C GLU A 106 3.72 -20.56 20.31
N THR A 107 4.42 -20.09 21.34
CA THR A 107 5.09 -20.98 22.29
C THR A 107 4.00 -21.39 23.27
N MET A 108 3.49 -22.62 23.12
CA MET A 108 2.73 -23.32 24.16
C MET A 108 3.68 -23.89 25.20
#